data_AF-A0A2G0X760-F1
#
_entry.id   AF-A0A2G0X760-F1
#
_cell.length_a   1.000
_cell.length_b   1.000
_cell.length_c   1.000
_cell.angle_alpha   90.00
_cell.angle_beta   90.00
_cell.angle_gamma   90.00
#
_symmetry.space_group_name_H-M   'P 1'
#
loop_
_entity.id
_entity.type
_entity.pdbx_description
1 polymer ?
#
loop_
_entity_poly.entity_id
_entity_poly.type
_entity_poly.pdbx_seq_one_letter_code
_entity_poly.pdbx_strand_id
1 'polypeptide(L)' 'MFAIKLTLLIVGITLYVSGTVCWIFWIAPELVMDGETSDLLYAFGGTCAWMLFTFGMIVHIIKTARPAAGGGR' A
#
# COMPACT_ATOMS: atom_id res chain seq x y z
N MET A 1 -2.65 14.28 -21.03
CA MET A 1 -1.55 13.64 -20.28
C MET A 1 -1.70 13.76 -18.75
N PHE A 2 -2.18 14.89 -18.23
CA PHE A 2 -2.43 15.06 -16.78
C PHE A 2 -3.54 14.15 -16.22
N ALA A 3 -4.66 14.01 -16.95
CA ALA A 3 -5.81 13.21 -16.51
C ALA A 3 -5.47 11.73 -16.27
N ILE A 4 -4.74 11.07 -17.19
CA ILE A 4 -4.36 9.65 -17.05
C ILE A 4 -3.48 9.42 -15.81
N LYS A 5 -2.51 10.31 -15.55
CA LYS A 5 -1.66 10.24 -14.35
C LYS A 5 -2.49 10.39 -13.07
N LEU A 6 -3.42 11.35 -13.06
CA LEU A 6 -4.32 11.56 -11.93
C LEU A 6 -5.21 10.32 -11.68
N THR A 7 -5.79 9.75 -12.73
CA THR A 7 -6.63 8.55 -12.62
C THR A 7 -5.84 7.37 -12.05
N LEU A 8 -4.62 7.13 -12.54
CA LEU A 8 -3.76 6.05 -12.01
C LEU A 8 -3.38 6.26 -10.54
N LEU A 9 -3.13 7.50 -10.13
CA LEU A 9 -2.85 7.84 -8.74
C LEU A 9 -4.08 7.60 -7.85
N ILE A 10 -5.27 8.05 -8.28
CA ILE A 10 -6.51 7.83 -7.53
C ILE A 10 -6.80 6.33 -7.41
N VAL A 11 -6.71 5.59 -8.51
CA VAL A 11 -6.90 4.12 -8.50
C VAL A 11 -5.91 3.46 -7.56
N GLY A 12 -4.63 3.84 -7.60
CA GLY A 12 -3.63 3.34 -6.67
C GLY A 12 -4.00 3.61 -5.21
N ILE A 13 -4.40 4.83 -4.88
CA ILE A 13 -4.81 5.21 -3.52
C ILE A 13 -6.04 4.42 -3.09
N THR A 14 -7.05 4.29 -3.95
CA THR A 14 -8.26 3.50 -3.67
C THR A 14 -7.93 2.04 -3.39
N LEU A 15 -7.04 1.44 -4.18
CA LEU A 15 -6.56 0.07 -3.95
C LEU A 15 -5.78 -0.06 -2.64
N TYR A 16 -4.95 0.92 -2.31
CA TYR A 16 -4.21 0.92 -1.05
C TYR A 16 -5.13 1.03 0.17
N VAL A 17 -6.10 1.95 0.13
CA VAL A 17 -7.04 2.15 1.24
C VAL A 17 -7.93 0.92 1.42
N SER A 18 -8.50 0.39 0.34
CA SER A 18 -9.33 -0.83 0.40
C SER A 18 -8.54 -2.03 0.92
N GLY A 19 -7.33 -2.26 0.41
CA GLY A 19 -6.45 -3.32 0.90
C GLY A 19 -6.09 -3.16 2.38
N THR A 20 -5.83 -1.93 2.82
CA THR A 20 -5.52 -1.63 4.23
C THR A 20 -6.72 -1.84 5.15
N VAL A 21 -7.91 -1.41 4.74
CA VAL A 21 -9.15 -1.63 5.50
C VAL A 21 -9.45 -3.12 5.61
N CYS A 22 -9.37 -3.87 4.51
CA CYS A 22 -9.57 -5.32 4.54
C CYS A 22 -8.53 -6.03 5.43
N TRP A 23 -7.26 -5.59 5.37
CA TRP A 23 -6.20 -6.17 6.18
C TRP A 23 -6.41 -5.92 7.68
N ILE A 24 -6.69 -4.68 8.09
CA ILE A 24 -6.76 -4.28 9.50
C ILE A 24 -8.08 -4.70 10.16
N PHE A 25 -9.20 -4.64 9.45
CA PHE A 25 -10.51 -4.92 10.06
C PHE A 25 -10.95 -6.38 9.94
N TRP A 26 -10.41 -7.14 8.99
CA TRP A 26 -10.83 -8.51 8.74
C TRP A 26 -9.69 -9.52 8.92
N ILE A 27 -8.70 -9.48 8.03
CA ILE A 27 -7.75 -10.59 7.86
C ILE A 27 -6.79 -10.69 9.05
N ALA A 28 -6.14 -9.59 9.43
CA ALA A 28 -5.16 -9.61 10.50
C ALA A 28 -5.78 -9.93 11.88
N PRO A 29 -6.94 -9.35 12.28
CA PRO A 29 -7.60 -9.73 13.52
C PRO A 29 -8.00 -11.20 13.57
N GLU A 30 -8.55 -11.74 12.48
CA GLU A 30 -8.99 -13.14 12.41
C GLU A 30 -7.81 -14.10 12.60
N LEU A 31 -6.72 -13.89 11.86
CA LEU A 31 -5.49 -14.69 11.99
C LEU A 31 -4.87 -14.62 13.40
N VAL A 32 -4.93 -13.44 14.04
CA VAL A 32 -4.40 -13.25 15.40
C VAL A 32 -5.31 -13.89 16.45
N MET A 33 -6.63 -13.89 16.24
CA MET A 33 -7.59 -14.50 17.16
C MET A 33 -7.60 -16.02 17.10
N ASP A 34 -7.34 -16.62 15.93
CA ASP A 34 -7.22 -18.09 15.80
C ASP A 34 -6.03 -18.61 16.62
N GLY A 35 -4.92 -17.85 16.61
CA GLY A 35 -3.79 -18.06 17.51
C GLY A 35 -2.96 -19.32 17.20
N GLU A 36 -3.24 -20.00 16.09
CA GLU A 36 -2.43 -21.10 15.61
C GLU A 36 -1.06 -20.58 15.14
N THR A 37 -0.01 -21.41 15.26
CA THR A 37 1.37 -20.98 14.92
C THR A 37 1.49 -20.62 13.43
N SER A 38 0.81 -21.37 12.58
CA SER A 38 0.63 -21.11 11.15
C SER A 38 0.01 -19.73 10.89
N ASP A 39 -1.10 -19.41 11.56
CA ASP A 39 -1.84 -18.17 11.34
C ASP A 39 -1.11 -16.95 11.87
N LEU A 40 -0.40 -17.09 12.99
CA LEU A 40 0.51 -16.05 13.50
C LEU A 40 1.65 -15.76 12.51
N LEU A 41 2.20 -16.78 11.84
CA LEU A 41 3.21 -16.60 10.80
C LEU A 41 2.61 -15.90 9.56
N TYR A 42 1.38 -16.23 9.16
CA TYR A 42 0.68 -15.55 8.08
C TYR A 42 0.34 -14.09 8.44
N ALA A 43 -0.11 -13.82 9.66
CA ALA A 43 -0.37 -12.47 10.16
C ALA A 43 0.91 -11.63 10.18
N PHE A 44 2.03 -12.20 10.63
CA PHE A 44 3.33 -11.54 10.60
C PHE A 44 3.78 -11.25 9.16
N GLY A 45 3.82 -12.27 8.30
CA GLY A 45 4.26 -12.13 6.92
C GLY A 45 3.39 -11.13 6.13
N GLY A 46 2.07 -11.19 6.32
CA GLY A 46 1.15 -10.26 5.70
C GLY A 46 1.27 -8.83 6.23
N THR A 47 1.57 -8.65 7.53
CA THR A 47 1.87 -7.32 8.09
C THR A 47 3.17 -6.75 7.52
N CYS A 48 4.21 -7.58 7.35
CA CYS A 48 5.44 -7.17 6.67
C CYS A 48 5.16 -6.77 5.21
N ALA A 49 4.38 -7.57 4.48
CA ALA A 49 3.99 -7.25 3.11
C ALA A 49 3.20 -5.93 3.01
N TRP A 50 2.26 -5.70 3.94
CA TRP A 50 1.50 -4.46 4.02
C TRP A 50 2.37 -3.24 4.31
N MET A 51 3.36 -3.35 5.21
CA MET A 51 4.34 -2.28 5.46
C MET A 51 5.18 -1.98 4.21
N LEU A 52 5.69 -3.01 3.52
CA LEU A 52 6.48 -2.84 2.30
C LEU A 52 5.67 -2.20 1.17
N PHE A 53 4.41 -2.62 1.03
CA PHE A 53 3.49 -2.04 0.06
C PHE A 53 3.24 -0.55 0.36
N THR A 54 2.96 -0.21 1.62
CA THR A 54 2.80 1.18 2.09
C THR A 54 4.03 2.03 1.76
N PHE A 55 5.22 1.53 2.09
CA PHE A 55 6.47 2.22 1.80
C PHE A 55 6.66 2.46 0.30
N GLY A 56 6.44 1.43 -0.52
CA GLY A 56 6.51 1.53 -1.98
C GLY A 56 5.53 2.57 -2.54
N MET A 57 4.30 2.61 -2.01
CA MET A 57 3.28 3.59 -2.38
C MET A 57 3.72 5.03 -2.07
N ILE A 58 4.22 5.27 -0.86
CA ILE A 58 4.73 6.60 -0.45
C ILE A 58 5.86 7.04 -1.37
N VAL A 59 6.84 6.17 -1.63
CA VAL A 59 7.96 6.47 -2.54
C VAL A 59 7.46 6.77 -3.95
N HIS A 60 6.46 6.03 -4.45
CA HIS A 60 5.87 6.26 -5.75
C HIS A 60 5.22 7.64 -5.85
N ILE A 61 4.46 8.06 -4.83
CA ILE A 61 3.84 9.38 -4.76
C ILE A 61 4.91 10.47 -4.74
N ILE A 62 5.94 10.35 -3.88
CA ILE A 62 7.03 11.33 -3.80
C ILE A 62 7.77 11.46 -5.14
N LYS A 63 8.09 10.34 -5.79
CA LYS A 63 8.74 10.35 -7.10
C LYS A 63 7.85 10.96 -8.19
N THR A 64 6.55 10.70 -8.14
CA THR A 64 5.58 11.26 -9.09
C THR A 64 5.40 12.77 -8.89
N ALA A 65 5.47 13.25 -7.65
CA ALA A 65 5.35 14.66 -7.29
C ALA A 65 6.64 15.46 -7.51
N ARG A 66 7.82 14.81 -7.55
CA ARG A 66 9.09 15.50 -7.75
C ARG A 66 9.12 16.11 -9.15
N PRO A 67 9.34 17.43 -9.31
CA PRO A 67 9.49 18.03 -10.62
C PRO A 67 10.71 17.43 -11.33
N ALA A 68 10.55 17.09 -12.62
CA ALA A 68 11.63 16.53 -13.41
C ALA A 68 12.82 17.50 -13.40
N ALA A 69 13.96 17.06 -12.90
CA ALA A 69 15.22 17.79 -13.01
C ALA A 69 15.66 17.80 -14.48
N GLY A 70 15.11 18.73 -15.26
CA GLY A 70 15.35 18.86 -16.69
C GLY A 70 14.67 20.08 -17.35
N GLY A 71 14.15 21.03 -16.55
CA GLY A 71 13.50 22.25 -17.04
C GLY A 71 14.39 23.50 -17.04
N GLY A 72 15.69 23.36 -16.77
CA GLY A 72 16.65 24.47 -16.87
C GLY A 72 17.03 24.70 -18.33
N ARG A 73 16.36 25.64 -18.98
CA ARG A 73 16.93 26.38 -20.11
C ARG A 73 17.73 27.54 -19.57
#